data_AF-A0A924YD06-F1
#
_entry.id   AF-A0A924YD06-F1
#
_cell.length_a   1.000
_cell.length_b   1.000
_cell.length_c   1.000
_cell.angle_alpha   90.00
_cell.angle_beta   90.00
_cell.angle_gamma   90.00
#
_symmetry.space_group_name_H-M   'P 1'
#
loop_
_entity.id
_entity.type
_entity.pdbx_description
1 polymer ?
#
loop_
_entity_poly.entity_id
_entity_poly.type
_entity_poly.pdbx_seq_one_letter_code
_entity_poly.pdbx_strand_id
1 'polypeptide(L)'
;MLIIAIVLFIVPLFLCGLGFAAYLIFPPPPMDLLVVGVDARPGEGMVTRTDSIMLIGVNPQRMQVSLLSIPRDLFIDVPVYGTERINTVNALGEQEQAGYGVTLLSQAIGQNFGVGIDRYARLDFNGFVAVIDAVGGVDIEVPGVIEDYAY
;
A
#
# COMPACT_ATOMS: atom_id res chain seq x y z
N MET A 1 -27.92 -7.32 34.28
CA MET A 1 -27.68 -7.35 32.81
C MET A 1 -27.26 -5.98 32.27
N LEU A 2 -27.96 -4.87 32.59
CA LEU A 2 -27.63 -3.52 32.10
C LEU A 2 -26.22 -3.01 32.49
N ILE A 3 -25.79 -3.19 33.75
CA ILE A 3 -24.48 -2.72 34.23
C ILE A 3 -23.32 -3.42 33.50
N ILE A 4 -23.44 -4.73 33.26
CA ILE A 4 -22.44 -5.53 32.55
C ILE A 4 -22.30 -5.05 31.10
N ALA A 5 -23.42 -4.75 30.43
CA ALA A 5 -23.42 -4.21 29.07
C ALA A 5 -22.78 -2.81 28.99
N ILE A 6 -23.04 -1.94 29.98
CA ILE A 6 -22.43 -0.60 30.06
C ILE A 6 -20.91 -0.71 30.25
N VAL A 7 -20.45 -1.57 31.16
CA VAL A 7 -19.02 -1.78 31.40
C VAL A 7 -18.33 -2.34 30.15
N LEU A 8 -18.95 -3.31 29.46
CA LEU A 8 -18.44 -3.88 28.20
C LEU A 8 -18.30 -2.88 27.06
N PHE A 9 -19.03 -1.78 27.07
CA PHE A 9 -18.94 -0.74 26.03
C PHE A 9 -18.04 0.42 26.45
N ILE A 10 -18.21 0.92 27.68
CA ILE A 10 -17.51 2.12 28.16
C ILE A 10 -16.02 1.84 28.40
N VAL A 11 -15.67 0.68 28.96
CA VAL A 11 -14.26 0.35 29.26
C VAL A 11 -13.40 0.26 27.99
N PRO A 12 -13.78 -0.49 26.93
CA PRO A 12 -12.99 -0.49 25.69
C PRO A 12 -12.99 0.85 24.97
N LEU A 13 -14.10 1.62 25.02
CA LEU A 13 -14.11 2.98 24.45
C LEU A 13 -13.14 3.91 25.18
N PHE A 14 -13.09 3.82 26.51
CA PHE A 14 -12.16 4.58 27.34
C PHE A 14 -10.71 4.14 27.13
N LEU A 15 -10.44 2.83 27.00
CA LEU A 15 -9.12 2.31 26.67
C LEU A 15 -8.67 2.73 25.26
N CYS A 16 -9.57 2.72 24.27
CA CYS A 16 -9.30 3.29 22.95
C CYS A 16 -8.98 4.78 23.03
N GLY A 17 -9.76 5.54 23.81
CA GLY A 17 -9.52 6.96 24.05
C GLY A 17 -8.17 7.23 24.70
N LEU A 18 -7.79 6.46 25.72
CA LEU A 18 -6.47 6.52 26.36
C LEU A 18 -5.34 6.16 25.39
N GLY A 19 -5.51 5.11 24.58
CA GLY A 19 -4.54 4.70 23.57
C GLY A 19 -4.36 5.77 22.49
N PHE A 20 -5.45 6.39 22.04
CA PHE A 20 -5.41 7.51 21.10
C PHE A 20 -4.74 8.75 21.70
N ALA A 21 -5.07 9.09 22.95
CA ALA A 21 -4.40 10.19 23.66
C ALA A 21 -2.90 9.92 23.84
N ALA A 22 -2.51 8.69 24.20
CA ALA A 22 -1.11 8.29 24.29
C ALA A 22 -0.40 8.38 22.93
N TYR A 23 -1.07 8.01 21.84
CA TYR A 23 -0.54 8.16 20.48
C TYR A 23 -0.29 9.63 20.11
N LEU A 24 -1.16 10.55 20.54
CA LEU A 24 -0.97 11.98 20.30
C LEU A 24 0.17 12.58 21.16
N ILE A 25 0.32 12.11 22.39
CA ILE A 25 1.37 12.59 23.32
C ILE A 25 2.74 11.99 22.98
N PHE A 26 2.75 10.72 22.57
CA PHE A 26 3.95 9.96 22.20
C PHE A 26 3.80 9.41 20.78
N PRO A 27 3.86 10.29 19.76
CA PRO A 27 3.74 9.87 18.38
C PRO A 27 4.86 8.89 18.00
N PRO A 28 4.57 7.81 17.27
CA PRO A 28 5.59 6.90 16.78
C PRO A 28 6.52 7.61 15.78
N PRO A 29 7.69 7.02 15.48
CA PRO A 29 8.59 7.56 14.47
C PRO A 29 7.89 7.60 13.08
N PRO A 30 8.34 8.50 12.18
CA PRO A 30 7.90 8.50 10.80
C PRO A 30 8.12 7.14 10.13
N MET A 31 7.26 6.81 9.17
CA MET A 31 7.39 5.57 8.39
C MET A 31 7.04 5.79 6.93
N ASP A 32 7.71 5.04 6.07
CA ASP A 32 7.44 4.97 4.64
C ASP A 32 6.84 3.61 4.26
N LEU A 33 5.68 3.65 3.62
CA LEU A 33 4.92 2.48 3.17
C LEU A 33 4.86 2.45 1.65
N LEU A 34 5.28 1.33 1.06
CA LEU A 34 5.12 1.07 -0.36
C LEU A 34 3.79 0.35 -0.63
N VAL A 35 2.88 0.98 -1.37
CA VAL A 35 1.62 0.36 -1.81
C VAL A 35 1.73 -0.01 -3.28
N VAL A 36 1.42 -1.26 -3.59
CA VAL A 36 1.61 -1.85 -4.90
C VAL A 36 0.32 -2.54 -5.37
N GLY A 37 -0.20 -2.12 -6.52
CA GLY A 37 -1.26 -2.80 -7.25
C GLY A 37 -0.68 -3.73 -8.31
N VAL A 38 -1.04 -5.02 -8.29
CA VAL A 38 -0.64 -6.01 -9.30
C VAL A 38 -1.79 -6.35 -10.24
N ASP A 39 -1.48 -6.50 -11.53
CA ASP A 39 -2.40 -7.08 -12.53
C ASP A 39 -2.33 -8.61 -12.44
N ALA A 40 -2.84 -9.16 -11.34
CA ALA A 40 -3.03 -10.59 -11.18
C ALA A 40 -4.47 -10.95 -11.52
N ARG A 41 -4.67 -11.72 -12.60
CA ARG A 41 -6.00 -12.25 -12.93
C ARG A 41 -6.29 -13.52 -12.14
N PRO A 42 -7.57 -13.90 -11.95
CA PRO A 42 -7.91 -15.13 -11.28
C PRO A 42 -7.19 -16.35 -11.90
N GLY A 43 -6.29 -16.96 -11.13
CA GLY A 43 -5.53 -18.15 -11.54
C GLY A 43 -4.10 -17.88 -12.06
N GLU A 44 -3.67 -16.63 -12.23
CA GLU A 44 -2.32 -16.30 -12.77
C GLU A 44 -1.19 -16.32 -11.71
N GLY A 45 -1.52 -16.41 -10.43
CA GLY A 45 -0.53 -16.43 -9.35
C GLY A 45 0.10 -15.06 -9.08
N MET A 46 1.31 -15.05 -8.49
CA MET A 46 1.96 -13.80 -8.03
C MET A 46 3.04 -13.27 -8.99
N VAL A 47 3.37 -14.01 -10.06
CA VAL A 47 4.36 -13.62 -11.08
C VAL A 47 3.71 -12.63 -12.05
N THR A 48 3.42 -11.43 -11.57
CA THR A 48 2.61 -10.44 -12.27
C THR A 48 3.28 -9.07 -12.24
N ARG A 49 2.91 -8.20 -13.18
CA ARG A 49 3.41 -6.83 -13.26
C ARG A 49 2.68 -5.93 -12.28
N THR A 50 3.35 -4.86 -11.89
CA THR A 50 2.77 -3.83 -11.03
C THR A 50 2.28 -2.66 -11.87
N ASP A 51 0.98 -2.40 -11.84
CA ASP A 51 0.36 -1.31 -12.61
C ASP A 51 0.21 -0.02 -11.81
N SER A 52 0.19 -0.14 -10.48
CA SER A 52 0.16 1.00 -9.56
C SER A 52 1.24 0.86 -8.51
N ILE A 53 2.06 1.90 -8.36
CA ILE A 53 3.14 1.96 -7.38
C ILE A 53 3.03 3.31 -6.67
N MET A 54 2.89 3.29 -5.36
CA MET A 54 2.73 4.50 -4.56
C MET A 54 3.57 4.41 -3.30
N LEU A 55 4.38 5.43 -3.07
CA LEU A 55 5.11 5.63 -1.82
C LEU A 55 4.28 6.54 -0.91
N ILE A 56 4.00 6.08 0.30
CA ILE A 56 3.24 6.82 1.31
C ILE A 56 4.16 7.09 2.49
N GLY A 57 4.45 8.37 2.74
CA GLY A 57 5.18 8.82 3.92
C GLY A 57 4.23 9.29 5.00
N VAL A 58 4.27 8.66 6.18
CA VAL A 58 3.45 9.02 7.34
C VAL A 58 4.34 9.63 8.39
N ASN A 59 4.08 10.89 8.76
CA ASN A 59 4.77 11.60 9.82
C ASN A 59 3.78 12.02 10.92
N PRO A 60 3.60 11.18 11.97
CA PRO A 60 2.67 11.46 13.06
C PRO A 60 3.07 12.68 13.88
N GLN A 61 4.38 12.95 14.03
CA GLN A 61 4.89 14.11 14.77
C GLN A 61 4.48 15.44 14.12
N ARG A 62 4.39 15.46 12.79
CA ARG A 62 3.96 16.62 11.99
C ARG A 62 2.49 16.58 11.60
N MET A 63 1.76 15.52 11.96
CA MET A 63 0.39 15.27 11.49
C MET A 63 0.26 15.35 9.97
N GLN A 64 1.23 14.77 9.25
CA GLN A 64 1.32 14.85 7.79
C GLN A 64 1.38 13.46 7.16
N VAL A 65 0.67 13.31 6.04
CA VAL A 65 0.76 12.17 5.13
C VAL A 65 1.11 12.69 3.75
N SER A 66 2.14 12.13 3.13
CA SER A 66 2.57 12.44 1.78
C SER A 66 2.38 11.21 0.90
N LEU A 67 1.90 11.41 -0.32
CA LEU A 67 1.72 10.34 -1.30
C LEU A 67 2.47 10.72 -2.57
N LEU A 68 3.26 9.77 -3.09
CA LEU A 68 3.98 9.91 -4.34
C LEU A 68 3.70 8.69 -5.22
N SER A 69 3.01 8.92 -6.34
CA SER A 69 2.84 7.90 -7.37
C SER A 69 4.13 7.77 -8.19
N ILE A 70 4.64 6.54 -8.31
CA ILE A 70 5.79 6.22 -9.15
C ILE A 70 5.27 5.70 -10.50
N PRO A 71 5.62 6.33 -11.64
CA PRO A 71 5.17 5.87 -12.95
C PRO A 71 5.63 4.45 -13.25
N ARG A 72 4.71 3.57 -13.67
CA ARG A 72 4.97 2.13 -13.88
C ARG A 72 6.04 1.83 -14.95
N ASP A 73 6.24 2.74 -15.90
CA ASP A 73 7.18 2.58 -17.02
C ASP A 73 8.53 3.27 -16.78
N LEU A 74 8.79 3.74 -15.55
CA LEU A 74 10.08 4.32 -15.18
C LEU A 74 11.17 3.24 -15.23
N PHE A 75 12.31 3.57 -15.85
CA PHE A 75 13.49 2.72 -15.81
C PHE A 75 14.30 2.98 -14.54
N ILE A 76 14.63 1.92 -13.82
CA ILE A 76 15.41 1.97 -12.57
C ILE A 76 16.49 0.89 -12.57
N ASP A 77 17.53 1.09 -11.78
CA ASP A 77 18.55 0.07 -11.57
C ASP A 77 18.07 -0.96 -10.55
N VAL A 78 18.10 -2.24 -10.93
CA VAL A 78 17.63 -3.36 -10.12
C VAL A 78 18.82 -4.25 -9.76
N PRO A 79 19.01 -4.59 -8.47
CA PRO A 79 20.09 -5.48 -8.05
C PRO A 79 20.09 -6.77 -8.86
N VAL A 80 21.26 -7.21 -9.36
CA VAL A 80 21.44 -8.43 -10.17
C VAL A 80 20.83 -8.38 -11.59
N TYR A 81 19.73 -7.64 -11.79
CA TYR A 81 19.00 -7.58 -13.06
C TYR A 81 19.41 -6.41 -13.97
N GLY A 82 20.14 -5.42 -13.46
CA GLY A 82 20.52 -4.23 -14.24
C GLY A 82 19.35 -3.25 -14.41
N THR A 83 19.35 -2.46 -15.46
CA THR A 83 18.33 -1.43 -15.68
C THR A 83 17.05 -2.05 -16.27
N GLU A 84 15.95 -1.94 -15.54
CA GLU A 84 14.65 -2.53 -15.87
C GLU A 84 13.52 -1.52 -15.75
N ARG A 85 12.39 -1.77 -16.41
CA ARG A 85 11.16 -1.01 -16.13
C ARG A 85 10.62 -1.41 -14.76
N ILE A 86 10.24 -0.44 -13.94
CA ILE A 86 9.84 -0.69 -12.56
C ILE A 86 8.65 -1.66 -12.43
N ASN A 87 7.74 -1.68 -13.42
CA ASN A 87 6.61 -2.62 -13.44
C ASN A 87 6.99 -4.09 -13.63
N THR A 88 8.20 -4.41 -14.10
CA THR A 88 8.65 -5.81 -14.29
C THR A 88 9.27 -6.40 -13.03
N VAL A 89 9.71 -5.56 -12.10
CA VAL A 89 10.55 -5.97 -10.97
C VAL A 89 9.85 -6.93 -10.01
N ASN A 90 8.55 -6.75 -9.75
CA ASN A 90 7.79 -7.70 -8.94
C ASN A 90 7.79 -9.10 -9.59
N ALA A 91 7.56 -9.19 -10.89
CA ALA A 91 7.56 -10.47 -11.60
C ALA A 91 8.94 -11.11 -11.59
N LEU A 92 10.02 -10.34 -11.78
CA LEU A 92 11.40 -10.83 -11.71
C LEU A 92 11.69 -11.44 -10.33
N GLY A 93 11.36 -10.73 -9.25
CA GLY A 93 11.58 -11.24 -7.90
C GLY A 93 10.73 -12.48 -7.58
N GLU A 94 9.48 -12.54 -8.03
CA GLU A 94 8.62 -13.73 -7.83
C GLU A 94 9.10 -14.95 -8.64
N GLN A 95 9.74 -14.74 -9.79
CA GLN A 95 10.39 -15.81 -10.56
C GLN A 95 11.64 -16.34 -9.86
N GLU A 96 12.38 -15.48 -9.17
CA GLU A 96 13.55 -15.87 -8.38
C GLU A 96 13.14 -16.67 -7.14
N GLN A 97 12.20 -16.13 -6.38
CA GLN A 97 11.70 -16.75 -5.16
C GLN A 97 10.26 -16.30 -4.89
N ALA A 98 9.35 -17.25 -4.66
CA ALA A 98 7.97 -16.94 -4.30
C ALA A 98 7.91 -16.01 -3.07
N GLY A 99 7.20 -14.90 -3.19
CA GLY A 99 7.08 -13.84 -2.19
C GLY A 99 8.16 -12.77 -2.23
N TYR A 100 9.17 -12.90 -3.09
CA TYR A 100 10.30 -11.95 -3.15
C TYR A 100 10.04 -10.73 -4.04
N GLY A 101 9.01 -10.74 -4.89
CA GLY A 101 8.75 -9.66 -5.87
C GLY A 101 8.70 -8.26 -5.27
N VAL A 102 7.84 -8.05 -4.27
CA VAL A 102 7.69 -6.74 -3.63
C VAL A 102 8.92 -6.37 -2.81
N THR A 103 9.63 -7.38 -2.29
CA THR A 103 10.87 -7.17 -1.54
C THR A 103 11.96 -6.64 -2.48
N LEU A 104 12.14 -7.24 -3.65
CA LEU A 104 13.07 -6.78 -4.68
C LEU A 104 12.69 -5.38 -5.18
N LEU A 105 11.41 -5.14 -5.47
CA LEU A 105 10.90 -3.83 -5.88
C LEU A 105 11.19 -2.76 -4.82
N SER A 106 10.94 -3.06 -3.55
CA SER A 106 11.23 -2.17 -2.42
C SER A 106 12.72 -1.83 -2.33
N GLN A 107 13.61 -2.83 -2.46
CA GLN A 107 15.05 -2.60 -2.46
C GLN A 107 15.50 -1.73 -3.64
N ALA A 108 14.98 -2.00 -4.84
CA ALA A 108 15.31 -1.22 -6.03
C ALA A 108 14.86 0.25 -5.90
N ILE A 109 13.63 0.50 -5.43
CA ILE A 109 13.13 1.86 -5.15
C ILE A 109 14.03 2.53 -4.09
N GLY A 110 14.34 1.84 -2.99
CA GLY A 110 15.17 2.42 -1.94
C GLY A 110 16.56 2.83 -2.43
N GLN A 111 17.18 2.04 -3.31
CA GLN A 111 18.48 2.35 -3.91
C GLN A 111 18.42 3.51 -4.91
N ASN A 112 17.40 3.55 -5.77
CA ASN A 112 17.30 4.57 -6.83
C ASN A 112 16.88 5.94 -6.29
N PHE A 113 16.03 5.99 -5.26
CA PHE A 113 15.49 7.24 -4.72
C PHE A 113 16.10 7.65 -3.38
N GLY A 114 16.95 6.82 -2.78
CA GLY A 114 17.58 7.11 -1.49
C GLY A 114 16.59 7.15 -0.33
N VAL A 115 15.51 6.37 -0.40
CA VAL A 115 14.45 6.28 0.62
C VAL A 115 14.49 4.94 1.34
N GLY A 116 14.18 4.93 2.63
CA GLY A 116 14.01 3.70 3.39
C GLY A 116 12.54 3.27 3.34
N ILE A 117 12.25 2.03 2.92
CA ILE A 117 10.86 1.53 2.91
C ILE A 117 10.68 0.61 4.11
N ASP A 118 9.84 1.02 5.06
CA ASP A 118 9.63 0.29 6.32
C ASP A 118 8.65 -0.85 6.18
N ARG A 119 7.65 -0.68 5.30
CA ARG A 119 6.55 -1.62 5.10
C ARG A 119 6.12 -1.61 3.64
N TYR A 120 5.44 -2.67 3.23
CA TYR A 120 4.75 -2.71 1.95
C TYR A 120 3.37 -3.35 2.08
N ALA A 121 2.47 -2.96 1.18
CA ALA A 121 1.19 -3.59 0.96
C ALA A 121 1.06 -3.91 -0.53
N ARG A 122 0.73 -5.17 -0.84
CA ARG A 122 0.46 -5.62 -2.21
C ARG A 122 -1.00 -6.04 -2.33
N LEU A 123 -1.67 -5.50 -3.34
CA LEU A 123 -3.09 -5.72 -3.60
C LEU A 123 -3.28 -6.15 -5.06
N ASP A 124 -4.09 -7.18 -5.28
CA ASP A 124 -4.66 -7.48 -6.60
C ASP A 124 -6.00 -6.73 -6.76
N PHE A 125 -6.65 -6.90 -7.92
CA PHE A 125 -7.93 -6.26 -8.19
C PHE A 125 -9.02 -6.64 -7.18
N ASN A 126 -9.08 -7.91 -6.77
CA ASN A 126 -10.08 -8.37 -5.79
C ASN A 126 -9.85 -7.74 -4.41
N GLY A 127 -8.58 -7.66 -3.98
CA GLY A 127 -8.19 -6.98 -2.75
C GLY A 127 -8.53 -5.50 -2.78
N PHE A 128 -8.35 -4.83 -3.92
CA PHE A 128 -8.77 -3.44 -4.09
C PHE A 128 -10.28 -3.27 -3.93
N VAL A 129 -11.10 -4.07 -4.62
CA VAL A 129 -12.58 -4.04 -4.48
C VAL A 129 -13.00 -4.28 -3.03
N ALA A 130 -12.42 -5.29 -2.38
CA ALA A 130 -12.72 -5.61 -0.99
C ALA A 130 -12.41 -4.45 -0.01
N VAL A 131 -11.33 -3.71 -0.26
CA VAL A 131 -10.98 -2.52 0.54
C VAL A 131 -12.00 -1.41 0.35
N ILE A 132 -12.41 -1.14 -0.89
CA ILE A 132 -13.41 -0.11 -1.20
C ILE A 132 -14.76 -0.45 -0.58
N ASP A 133 -15.20 -1.70 -0.69
CA ASP A 133 -16.46 -2.16 -0.09
C ASP A 133 -16.41 -2.08 1.45
N ALA A 134 -15.28 -2.41 2.05
CA ALA A 134 -15.11 -2.35 3.51
C ALA A 134 -15.20 -0.93 4.08
N VAL A 135 -14.85 0.09 3.29
CA VAL A 135 -15.01 1.51 3.68
C VAL A 135 -16.38 2.09 3.32
N GLY A 136 -17.27 1.29 2.70
CA GLY A 136 -18.62 1.70 2.33
C GLY A 136 -18.73 2.37 0.96
N GLY A 137 -17.74 2.17 0.08
CA GLY A 137 -17.65 2.84 -1.22
C GLY A 137 -16.94 4.19 -1.15
N VAL A 138 -16.70 4.79 -2.32
CA VAL A 138 -16.08 6.11 -2.46
C VAL A 138 -16.83 6.94 -3.50
N ASP A 139 -17.02 8.22 -3.22
CA ASP A 139 -17.58 9.17 -4.18
C ASP A 139 -16.47 9.71 -5.08
N ILE A 140 -16.64 9.59 -6.39
CA ILE A 140 -15.70 10.09 -7.40
C ILE A 140 -16.44 11.01 -8.36
N GLU A 141 -15.91 12.22 -8.57
CA GLU A 141 -16.36 13.10 -9.63
C GLU A 141 -15.75 12.62 -10.96
N VAL A 142 -16.59 12.07 -11.84
CA VAL A 142 -16.19 11.61 -13.16
C VAL A 142 -16.42 12.75 -14.16
N PRO A 143 -15.37 13.40 -14.68
CA PRO A 143 -15.50 14.67 -15.44
C PRO A 143 -16.14 14.50 -16.83
N GLY A 144 -16.27 13.27 -17.32
CA GLY A 144 -16.88 12.97 -18.61
C GLY A 144 -17.11 11.46 -18.78
N VAL A 145 -17.89 11.08 -19.78
CA VAL A 145 -18.15 9.66 -20.06
C VAL A 145 -16.84 8.99 -20.47
N ILE A 146 -16.50 7.89 -19.80
CA ILE A 146 -15.39 7.01 -20.19
C ILE A 146 -15.99 5.93 -21.07
N GLU A 147 -15.88 6.09 -22.38
CA GLU A 147 -16.21 5.04 -23.35
C GLU A 147 -14.90 4.37 -23.80
N ASP A 148 -14.63 3.19 -23.27
CA ASP A 148 -13.53 2.35 -23.73
C ASP A 148 -14.10 1.11 -24.42
N TYR A 149 -14.29 1.21 -25.74
CA TYR A 149 -14.79 0.10 -26.56
C TYR A 149 -13.73 -0.99 -26.81
N ALA A 150 -12.50 -0.82 -26.32
CA ALA A 150 -11.35 -1.66 -26.67
C ALA A 150 -10.81 -2.50 -25.51
N TYR A 151 -11.50 -2.55 -24.37
CA TYR A 151 -11.13 -3.40 -23.23
C TYR A 151 -11.69 -4.82 -23.34
#